data_AF-A4J5B4-F1
#
_entry.id   AF-A4J5B4-F1
#
_cell.length_a   1.000
_cell.length_b   1.000
_cell.length_c   1.000
_cell.angle_alpha   90.00
_cell.angle_beta   90.00
_cell.angle_gamma   90.00
#
_symmetry.space_group_name_H-M   'P 1'
#
loop_
_entity.id
_entity.type
_entity.pdbx_description
1 polymer ?
#
loop_
_entity_poly.entity_id
_entity_poly.type
_entity_poly.pdbx_seq_one_letter_code
_entity_poly.pdbx_strand_id
1 'polypeptide(L)'
;MNDKVTKIRKALSLLENTLGQDLILKEVHKIGGWNPEAAPQLHPLVLLWYKTREEMGIAELTGIQPSSHRIYELLLISDLLQKICQHPEYHSLVTQLQNLDQYEAAIDRMKKIGNDFNQ
;
A
#
# COMPACT_ATOMS: atom_id res chain seq x y z
N MET A 1 -19.99 13.12 0.11
CA MET A 1 -18.53 13.38 0.09
C MET A 1 -17.72 12.45 1.00
N ASN A 2 -18.32 11.47 1.71
CA ASN A 2 -17.62 10.73 2.78
C ASN A 2 -17.10 9.33 2.40
N ASP A 3 -17.61 8.71 1.33
CA ASP A 3 -17.32 7.29 1.05
C ASP A 3 -15.92 7.05 0.46
N LYS A 4 -15.48 7.88 -0.50
CA LYS A 4 -14.17 7.72 -1.15
C LYS A 4 -12.99 7.94 -0.19
N VAL A 5 -13.04 9.01 0.59
CA VAL A 5 -12.01 9.32 1.60
C VAL A 5 -11.97 8.22 2.67
N THR A 6 -13.13 7.71 3.09
CA THR A 6 -13.20 6.57 4.03
C THR A 6 -12.58 5.31 3.44
N LYS A 7 -12.85 5.00 2.16
CA LYS A 7 -12.24 3.88 1.44
C LYS A 7 -10.71 4.00 1.41
N ILE A 8 -10.18 5.19 1.12
CA ILE A 8 -8.73 5.44 1.08
C ILE A 8 -8.12 5.29 2.47
N ARG A 9 -8.76 5.82 3.54
CA ARG A 9 -8.28 5.61 4.91
C ARG A 9 -8.23 4.13 5.28
N LYS A 10 -9.28 3.36 4.96
CA LYS A 10 -9.30 1.91 5.20
C LYS A 10 -8.20 1.18 4.44
N ALA A 11 -7.98 1.54 3.17
CA ALA A 11 -6.92 0.96 2.35
C ALA A 11 -5.52 1.29 2.90
N LEU A 12 -5.30 2.54 3.33
CA LEU A 12 -4.08 2.96 4.02
C LEU A 12 -3.84 2.16 5.29
N SER A 13 -4.85 2.03 6.17
CA SER A 13 -4.72 1.25 7.41
C SER A 13 -4.44 -0.23 7.14
N LEU A 14 -5.04 -0.81 6.10
CA LEU A 14 -4.77 -2.20 5.73
C LEU A 14 -3.34 -2.38 5.24
N LEU A 15 -2.85 -1.47 4.38
CA LEU A 15 -1.47 -1.49 3.92
C LEU A 15 -0.49 -1.29 5.07
N GLU A 16 -0.77 -0.35 5.97
CA GLU A 16 0.03 -0.08 7.17
C GLU A 16 0.16 -1.31 8.08
N ASN A 17 -0.97 -1.97 8.35
CA ASN A 17 -0.98 -3.21 9.13
C ASN A 17 -0.23 -4.35 8.42
N THR A 18 -0.29 -4.40 7.10
CA THR A 18 0.39 -5.41 6.27
C THR A 18 1.90 -5.22 6.31
N LEU A 19 2.38 -3.97 6.19
CA LEU A 19 3.81 -3.65 6.20
C LEU A 19 4.40 -3.74 7.60
N GLY A 20 3.63 -3.37 8.63
CA GLY A 20 4.09 -3.31 10.00
C GLY A 20 4.87 -2.04 10.31
N GLN A 21 4.76 -1.57 11.56
CA GLN A 21 5.36 -0.32 12.01
C GLN A 21 6.90 -0.33 11.89
N ASP A 22 7.55 -1.45 12.19
CA ASP A 22 9.00 -1.56 12.17
C ASP A 22 9.58 -1.38 10.76
N LEU A 23 8.95 -1.98 9.74
CA LEU A 23 9.35 -1.82 8.36
C LEU A 23 9.14 -0.38 7.91
N ILE A 24 7.96 0.19 8.15
CA ILE A 24 7.65 1.58 7.78
C ILE A 24 8.67 2.53 8.39
N LEU A 25 8.94 2.40 9.69
CA LEU A 25 9.90 3.24 10.39
C LEU A 25 11.29 3.12 9.76
N LYS A 26 11.80 1.90 9.57
CA LYS A 26 13.09 1.63 8.94
C LYS A 26 13.21 2.28 7.56
N GLU A 27 12.18 2.15 6.74
CA GLU A 27 12.15 2.63 5.36
C GLU A 27 12.01 4.15 5.29
N VAL A 28 11.16 4.77 6.11
CA VAL A 28 10.99 6.23 6.16
C VAL A 28 12.27 6.94 6.59
N HIS A 29 13.09 6.35 7.47
CA HIS A 29 14.40 6.91 7.84
C HIS A 29 15.40 6.99 6.67
N LYS A 30 15.17 6.25 5.57
CA LYS A 30 15.98 6.38 4.34
C LYS A 30 15.67 7.65 3.55
N ILE A 31 14.54 8.29 3.80
CA ILE A 31 14.10 9.49 3.11
C ILE A 31 14.91 10.69 3.61
N GLY A 32 16.05 10.94 2.96
CA GLY A 32 16.90 12.09 3.21
C GLY A 32 16.48 13.31 2.38
N GLY A 33 15.57 14.13 2.89
CA GLY A 33 15.17 15.40 2.26
C GLY A 33 13.77 15.37 1.63
N TRP A 34 13.54 16.24 0.64
CA TRP A 34 12.18 16.53 0.15
C TRP A 34 11.71 15.57 -0.96
N ASN A 35 12.61 14.78 -1.54
CA ASN A 35 12.29 13.80 -2.57
C ASN A 35 12.42 12.36 -2.04
N PRO A 36 11.33 11.74 -1.56
CA PRO A 36 11.36 10.34 -1.12
C PRO A 36 11.60 9.34 -2.25
N GLU A 37 11.35 9.71 -3.52
CA GLU A 37 11.61 8.81 -4.66
C GLU A 37 13.11 8.68 -4.96
N ALA A 38 13.93 9.62 -4.47
CA ALA A 38 15.38 9.55 -4.56
C ALA A 38 16.01 8.71 -3.44
N ALA A 39 15.22 8.20 -2.49
CA ALA A 39 15.73 7.39 -1.39
C ALA A 39 16.20 6.02 -1.93
N PRO A 40 17.49 5.68 -1.80
CA PRO A 40 18.02 4.45 -2.34
C PRO A 40 17.41 3.23 -1.62
N GLN A 41 16.99 2.24 -2.41
CA GLN A 41 16.43 0.98 -1.91
C GLN A 41 15.21 1.17 -0.98
N LEU A 42 14.40 2.21 -1.21
CA LEU A 42 13.15 2.40 -0.48
C LEU A 42 12.13 1.35 -0.92
N HIS A 43 11.49 0.70 0.05
CA HIS A 43 10.46 -0.29 -0.24
C HIS A 43 9.29 0.35 -1.01
N PRO A 44 8.93 -0.13 -2.22
CA PRO A 44 7.91 0.51 -3.06
C PRO A 44 6.55 0.65 -2.39
N LEU A 45 6.14 -0.34 -1.60
CA LEU A 45 4.89 -0.25 -0.82
C LEU A 45 4.95 0.76 0.34
N VAL A 46 6.12 1.00 0.92
CA VAL A 46 6.29 2.07 1.92
C VAL A 46 6.28 3.44 1.24
N LEU A 47 6.89 3.58 0.06
CA LEU A 47 6.80 4.80 -0.75
C LEU A 47 5.34 5.11 -1.12
N LEU A 48 4.58 4.10 -1.55
CA LEU A 48 3.16 4.22 -1.83
C LEU A 48 2.38 4.68 -0.60
N TRP A 49 2.59 4.04 0.56
CA TRP A 49 1.98 4.45 1.83
C TRP A 49 2.33 5.89 2.19
N TYR A 50 3.60 6.28 2.09
CA TYR A 50 4.08 7.62 2.43
C TYR A 50 3.41 8.69 1.56
N LYS A 51 3.46 8.50 0.23
CA LYS A 51 2.87 9.46 -0.72
C LYS A 51 1.36 9.58 -0.63
N THR A 52 0.67 8.46 -0.39
CA THR A 52 -0.79 8.49 -0.22
C THR A 52 -1.20 9.14 1.09
N ARG A 53 -0.39 9.02 2.16
CA ARG A 53 -0.58 9.80 3.40
C ARG A 53 -0.37 11.30 3.19
N GLU A 54 0.65 11.71 2.43
CA GLU A 54 0.85 13.12 2.07
C GLU A 54 -0.36 13.69 1.33
N GLU A 55 -0.85 12.97 0.31
CA GLU A 55 -2.02 13.38 -0.48
C GLU A 55 -3.29 13.48 0.38
N MET A 56 -3.47 12.55 1.33
CA MET A 56 -4.57 12.61 2.29
C MET A 56 -4.47 13.81 3.23
N GLY A 57 -3.27 14.15 3.71
CA GLY A 57 -3.06 15.36 4.50
C GLY A 57 -3.40 16.63 3.72
N ILE A 58 -3.02 16.71 2.45
CA ILE A 58 -3.38 17.83 1.57
C ILE A 58 -4.90 17.90 1.38
N ALA A 59 -5.55 16.76 1.17
CA ALA A 59 -7.01 16.69 1.02
C ALA A 59 -7.74 17.17 2.29
N GLU A 60 -7.24 16.83 3.48
CA GLU A 60 -7.79 17.32 4.75
C GLU A 60 -7.66 18.84 4.90
N LEU A 61 -6.53 19.42 4.46
CA LEU A 61 -6.27 20.85 4.56
C LEU A 61 -7.00 21.68 3.49
N THR A 62 -7.19 21.13 2.30
CA THR A 62 -7.69 21.87 1.13
C THR A 62 -9.13 21.54 0.76
N GLY A 63 -9.67 20.42 1.26
CA GLY A 63 -10.97 19.87 0.85
C GLY A 63 -10.96 19.24 -0.56
N ILE A 64 -9.83 19.23 -1.25
CA ILE A 64 -9.70 18.62 -2.59
C ILE A 64 -9.66 17.10 -2.46
N GLN A 65 -10.43 16.39 -3.28
CA GLN A 65 -10.46 14.93 -3.22
C GLN A 65 -9.18 14.32 -3.79
N PRO A 66 -8.58 13.35 -3.08
CA PRO A 66 -7.43 12.59 -3.58
C PRO A 66 -7.86 11.74 -4.79
N SER A 67 -7.04 11.76 -5.83
CA SER A 67 -7.37 11.14 -7.12
C SER A 67 -6.16 10.74 -7.96
N SER A 68 -4.94 10.80 -7.40
CA SER A 68 -3.73 10.42 -8.14
C SER A 68 -3.68 8.94 -8.52
N HIS A 69 -2.75 8.59 -9.41
CA HIS A 69 -2.46 7.20 -9.75
C HIS A 69 -2.10 6.35 -8.51
N ARG A 70 -1.42 6.93 -7.53
CA ARG A 70 -1.04 6.25 -6.27
C ARG A 70 -2.27 5.87 -5.45
N ILE A 71 -3.31 6.69 -5.46
CA ILE A 71 -4.59 6.34 -4.81
C ILE A 71 -5.22 5.12 -5.48
N TYR A 72 -5.17 5.05 -6.81
CA TYR A 72 -5.65 3.88 -7.54
C TYR A 72 -4.85 2.62 -7.18
N GLU A 73 -3.51 2.71 -7.18
CA GLU A 73 -2.63 1.59 -6.81
C GLU A 73 -2.88 1.09 -5.38
N LEU A 74 -3.03 2.02 -4.42
CA LEU A 74 -3.36 1.69 -3.04
C LEU A 74 -4.68 0.93 -2.93
N LEU A 75 -5.72 1.39 -3.64
CA LEU A 75 -7.02 0.74 -3.63
C LEU A 75 -6.96 -0.66 -4.26
N LEU A 76 -6.17 -0.82 -5.32
CA LEU A 76 -5.95 -2.12 -5.96
C LEU A 76 -5.23 -3.10 -5.02
N ILE A 77 -4.15 -2.67 -4.36
CA ILE A 77 -3.42 -3.50 -3.40
C ILE A 77 -4.31 -3.86 -2.21
N SER A 78 -5.08 -2.91 -1.70
CA SER A 78 -6.04 -3.16 -0.62
C SER A 78 -7.11 -4.18 -1.03
N ASP A 79 -7.63 -4.09 -2.25
CA ASP A 79 -8.62 -5.06 -2.76
C ASP A 79 -8.01 -6.46 -2.87
N LEU A 80 -6.78 -6.58 -3.37
CA LEU A 80 -6.06 -7.85 -3.41
C LEU A 80 -5.89 -8.44 -2.01
N LEU A 81 -5.40 -7.64 -1.05
CA LEU A 81 -5.21 -8.07 0.35
C LEU A 81 -6.52 -8.55 0.99
N GLN A 82 -7.64 -7.87 0.72
CA GLN A 82 -8.95 -8.28 1.22
C GLN A 82 -9.42 -9.59 0.59
N LYS A 83 -9.24 -9.77 -0.73
CA LYS A 83 -9.62 -11.01 -1.42
C LYS A 83 -8.83 -12.22 -0.92
N ILE A 84 -7.54 -12.05 -0.69
CA ILE A 84 -6.68 -13.16 -0.30
C ILE A 84 -6.63 -13.41 1.21
N CYS A 85 -7.31 -12.61 2.05
CA CYS A 85 -7.18 -12.73 3.51
C CYS A 85 -7.65 -14.07 4.09
N GLN A 86 -8.48 -14.80 3.35
CA GLN A 86 -8.95 -16.14 3.71
C GLN A 86 -8.17 -17.26 3.00
N HIS A 87 -7.24 -16.92 2.12
CA HIS A 87 -6.45 -17.90 1.37
C HIS A 87 -5.35 -18.52 2.26
N PRO A 88 -5.08 -19.83 2.17
CA PRO A 88 -4.05 -20.49 3.00
C PRO A 88 -2.65 -19.86 2.86
N GLU A 89 -2.33 -19.30 1.70
CA GLU A 89 -1.04 -18.65 1.44
C GLU A 89 -0.96 -17.20 1.96
N TYR A 90 -2.02 -16.64 2.55
CA TYR A 90 -2.09 -15.23 2.97
C TYR A 90 -0.87 -14.79 3.77
N HIS A 91 -0.54 -15.50 4.85
CA HIS A 91 0.57 -15.13 5.72
C HIS A 91 1.94 -15.18 5.00
N SER A 92 2.12 -16.14 4.10
CA SER A 92 3.35 -16.25 3.29
C SER A 92 3.46 -15.08 2.31
N LEU A 93 2.36 -14.71 1.65
CA LEU A 93 2.31 -13.58 0.73
C LEU A 93 2.54 -12.25 1.44
N VAL A 94 1.95 -12.05 2.62
CA VAL A 94 2.19 -10.86 3.46
C VAL A 94 3.67 -10.75 3.83
N THR A 95 4.30 -11.86 4.22
CA THR A 95 5.74 -11.87 4.54
C THR A 95 6.59 -11.50 3.32
N GLN A 96 6.23 -11.99 2.12
CA GLN A 96 6.92 -11.64 0.88
C GLN A 96 6.68 -10.18 0.48
N LEU A 97 5.50 -9.62 0.73
CA LEU A 97 5.21 -8.19 0.50
C LEU A 97 6.05 -7.25 1.35
N GLN A 98 6.52 -7.70 2.51
CA GLN A 98 7.41 -6.93 3.39
C GLN A 98 8.88 -6.97 2.91
N ASN A 99 9.20 -7.84 1.95
CA ASN A 99 10.55 -8.04 1.44
C ASN A 99 10.74 -7.32 0.11
N LEU A 100 11.73 -6.42 0.05
CA LEU A 100 12.06 -5.61 -1.12
C LEU A 100 12.30 -6.43 -2.38
N ASP A 101 12.88 -7.63 -2.26
CA ASP A 101 13.23 -8.46 -3.42
C ASP A 101 12.07 -9.37 -3.86
N GLN A 102 11.00 -9.44 -3.08
CA GLN A 102 9.91 -10.40 -3.29
C GLN A 102 8.53 -9.73 -3.45
N TYR A 103 8.40 -8.45 -3.13
CA TYR A 103 7.08 -7.78 -3.12
C TYR A 103 6.38 -7.86 -4.47
N GLU A 104 7.10 -7.71 -5.59
CA GLU A 104 6.51 -7.72 -6.94
C GLU A 104 5.97 -9.10 -7.29
N ALA A 105 6.76 -10.15 -7.02
CA ALA A 105 6.33 -11.54 -7.19
C ALA A 105 5.13 -11.88 -6.30
N ALA A 106 5.08 -11.36 -5.07
CA ALA A 106 3.94 -11.53 -4.18
C ALA A 106 2.68 -10.85 -4.74
N ILE A 107 2.78 -9.61 -5.20
CA ILE A 107 1.67 -8.89 -5.84
C ILE A 107 1.13 -9.68 -7.05
N ASP A 108 2.01 -10.19 -7.91
CA ASP A 108 1.56 -10.94 -9.09
C ASP A 108 0.91 -12.27 -8.73
N ARG A 109 1.39 -12.94 -7.67
CA ARG A 109 0.75 -14.15 -7.14
C ARG A 109 -0.62 -13.85 -6.52
N MET A 110 -0.74 -12.73 -5.82
CA MET A 110 -2.03 -12.25 -5.30
C MET A 110 -3.03 -11.94 -6.41
N LYS A 111 -2.59 -11.31 -7.50
CA LYS A 111 -3.45 -11.05 -8.68
C LYS A 111 -3.96 -12.35 -9.29
N LYS A 112 -3.10 -13.36 -9.43
CA LYS A 112 -3.49 -14.68 -9.96
C LYS A 112 -4.57 -15.32 -9.09
N ILE A 113 -4.31 -15.44 -7.79
CA ILE A 113 -5.28 -15.99 -6.82
C ILE A 113 -6.59 -15.18 -6.83
N GLY A 114 -6.50 -13.85 -6.84
CA GLY A 114 -7.66 -12.97 -6.86
C GLY A 114 -8.53 -13.09 -8.12
N ASN A 115 -7.95 -13.51 -9.25
CA ASN A 115 -8.70 -13.78 -10.48
C ASN A 115 -9.44 -15.12 -10.41
N ASP A 116 -8.86 -16.12 -9.75
CA ASP A 116 -9.47 -17.44 -9.57
C ASP A 116 -10.75 -17.37 -8.70
N PHE A 117 -10.85 -16.39 -7.79
CA PHE A 117 -12.05 -16.15 -6.98
C PHE A 117 -13.23 -15.50 -7.73
N ASN A 118 -13.02 -14.97 -8.94
CA ASN A 118 -14.07 -14.33 -9.74
C ASN A 118 -14.60 -15.22 -10.88
N GLN A 119 -14.14 -16.47 -10.96
CA GLN A 119 -14.65 -17.50 -11.87
C GLN A 119 -15.64 -18.41 -11.15
#